data_AF-A0A957D9R0-F1
#
_entry.id   AF-A0A957D9R0-F1
#
_cell.length_a   1.000
_cell.length_b   1.000
_cell.length_c   1.000
_cell.angle_alpha   90.00
_cell.angle_beta   90.00
_cell.angle_gamma   90.00
#
_symmetry.space_group_name_H-M   'P 1'
#
loop_
_entity.id
_entity.type
_entity.pdbx_description
1 polymer ?
#
loop_
_entity_poly.entity_id
_entity_poly.type
_entity_poly.pdbx_seq_one_letter_code
_entity_poly.pdbx_strand_id
1 'polypeptide(L)' 'MVKVIQATYEKGKLLLTEELGAQLEGQVLNVIVFQADETKRRRERFLAFVDKHGFSLPDTYQFNREELYGR' A
#
# COMPACT_ATOMS: atom_id res chain seq x y z
N MET A 1 -6.18 11.00 23.02
CA MET A 1 -5.14 10.55 22.08
C MET A 1 -5.66 10.75 20.67
N VAL A 2 -4.90 11.39 19.78
CA VAL A 2 -5.29 11.57 18.36
C VAL A 2 -4.38 10.66 17.54
N LYS A 3 -4.97 9.71 16.81
CA LYS A 3 -4.25 8.77 15.94
C LYS A 3 -4.90 8.81 14.56
N VAL A 4 -4.09 8.96 13.52
CA VAL A 4 -4.54 8.90 12.13
C VAL A 4 -4.24 7.50 11.61
N ILE A 5 -5.29 6.78 11.22
CA ILE A 5 -5.19 5.39 10.75
C ILE A 5 -5.74 5.32 9.34
N GLN A 6 -5.09 4.51 8.51
CA GLN A 6 -5.58 4.27 7.17
C GLN A 6 -6.77 3.30 7.20
N ALA A 7 -7.73 3.57 6.33
CA ALA A 7 -8.85 2.67 6.12
C ALA A 7 -9.13 2.52 4.63
N THR A 8 -9.72 1.39 4.28
CA THR A 8 -10.27 1.12 2.95
C THR A 8 -11.78 1.21 3.05
N TYR A 9 -12.39 2.00 2.16
CA TYR A 9 -13.84 2.05 2.04
C TYR A 9 -14.29 1.00 1.02
N GLU A 10 -14.98 -0.04 1.49
CA GLU A 10 -15.47 -1.13 0.64
C GLU A 10 -16.91 -1.48 1.03
N LYS A 11 -17.80 -1.62 0.04
CA LYS A 11 -19.20 -2.05 0.25
C LYS A 11 -19.96 -1.24 1.31
N GLY A 12 -19.74 0.08 1.34
CA GLY A 12 -20.39 0.97 2.29
C GLY A 12 -19.82 0.90 3.71
N LYS A 13 -18.70 0.20 3.92
CA LYS A 13 -18.06 0.02 5.23
C LYS A 13 -16.63 0.54 5.20
N LEU A 14 -16.19 1.13 6.31
CA LEU A 14 -14.82 1.58 6.51
C LEU A 14 -14.05 0.47 7.23
N LEU A 15 -13.07 -0.11 6.54
CA LEU A 15 -12.23 -1.19 7.06
C LEU A 15 -10.86 -0.63 7.45
N LEU A 16 -10.57 -0.60 8.75
CA LEU A 16 -9.28 -0.13 9.26
C LEU A 16 -8.16 -1.10 8.87
N THR A 17 -6.97 -0.57 8.59
CA THR A 17 -5.78 -1.39 8.27
C THR A 17 -5.13 -2.03 9.51
N GLU A 18 -5.48 -1.56 10.71
CA GLU A 18 -4.95 -2.04 11.98
C GLU A 18 -6.03 -1.96 13.07
N GLU A 19 -5.86 -2.76 14.13
CA GLU A 19 -6.74 -2.74 15.29
C GLU A 19 -6.50 -1.50 16.16
N LEU A 20 -7.56 -0.97 16.77
CA LEU A 20 -7.50 0.20 17.64
C LEU A 20 -6.98 -0.13 19.06
N GLY A 21 -6.83 -1.42 19.38
CA GLY A 21 -6.38 -1.94 20.66
C GLY A 21 -7.52 -2.20 21.66
N ALA A 22 -7.35 -3.22 22.50
CA ALA A 22 -8.38 -3.72 23.43
C ALA A 22 -8.90 -2.66 24.42
N GLN A 23 -8.08 -1.67 24.79
CA GLN A 23 -8.48 -0.61 25.72
C GLN A 23 -9.62 0.31 25.20
N LEU A 24 -9.91 0.29 23.90
CA LEU A 24 -10.96 1.10 23.28
C LEU A 24 -12.25 0.31 23.02
N GLU A 25 -12.28 -0.98 23.40
CA GLU A 25 -13.43 -1.84 23.22
C GLU A 25 -14.63 -1.32 24.03
N GLY A 26 -15.80 -1.25 23.40
CA GLY A 26 -17.02 -0.72 24.01
C GLY A 26 -17.11 0.81 24.15
N GLN A 27 -16.08 1.55 23.73
CA GLN A 27 -16.08 3.02 23.80
C GLN A 27 -16.68 3.65 22.54
N VAL A 28 -17.36 4.79 22.70
CA VAL A 28 -17.81 5.62 21.59
C VAL A 28 -16.66 6.49 21.10
N LEU A 29 -16.31 6.36 19.82
CA LEU A 29 -15.19 7.08 19.20
C LEU A 29 -15.71 8.07 18.16
N ASN A 30 -15.15 9.29 18.17
CA ASN A 30 -15.37 10.26 17.10
C ASN A 30 -14.37 9.99 15.97
N VAL A 31 -14.88 9.80 14.75
CA VAL A 31 -14.06 9.48 13.57
C VAL A 31 -14.04 10.67 12.62
N ILE A 32 -12.84 11.10 12.21
CA ILE A 32 -12.66 12.13 11.20
C ILE A 32 -12.08 11.45 9.95
N VAL A 33 -12.79 11.57 8.82
CA VAL A 33 -12.43 10.89 7.56
C VAL A 33 -11.91 11.92 6.57
N PHE A 34 -10.71 11.68 6.06
CA PHE A 34 -10.13 12.42 4.94
C PHE A 34 -9.91 11.47 3.77
N GLN A 35 -10.16 11.95 2.56
CA GLN A 35 -9.83 11.18 1.37
C GLN A 35 -8.32 11.01 1.28
N ALA A 36 -7.86 9.77 1.22
CA ALA A 36 -6.44 9.49 1.02
C ALA A 36 -6.02 9.93 -0.38
N ASP A 37 -4.91 10.65 -0.47
CA ASP A 37 -4.35 11.11 -1.73
C ASP A 37 -3.88 9.91 -2.56
N GLU A 38 -4.66 9.58 -3.59
CA GLU A 38 -4.51 8.38 -4.39
C GLU A 38 -3.18 8.37 -5.17
N THR A 39 -2.70 9.56 -5.56
CA THR A 39 -1.46 9.73 -6.31
C THR A 39 -0.24 9.30 -5.48
N LYS A 40 -0.22 9.66 -4.19
CA LYS A 40 0.88 9.30 -3.29
C LYS A 40 0.89 7.79 -3.01
N ARG A 41 -0.27 7.19 -2.73
CA ARG A 41 -0.39 5.74 -2.51
C ARG A 41 -0.08 4.89 -3.74
N ARG A 42 -0.39 5.37 -4.95
CA ARG A 42 -0.07 4.65 -6.19
C ARG A 42 1.44 4.60 -6.42
N ARG A 43 2.14 5.71 -6.16
CA ARG A 43 3.60 5.78 -6.25
C ARG A 43 4.28 4.85 -5.26
N GLU A 44 3.85 4.86 -4.00
CA GLU A 44 4.42 3.98 -2.95
C GLU A 44 4.24 2.50 -3.28
N ARG A 45 3.04 2.10 -3.75
CA ARG A 45 2.77 0.71 -4.19
C ARG A 45 3.61 0.32 -5.41
N PHE A 46 3.78 1.22 -6.37
CA PHE A 46 4.61 0.98 -7.54
C PHE A 46 6.09 0.80 -7.17
N LEU A 47 6.62 1.65 -6.29
CA LEU A 47 8.01 1.51 -5.83
C LEU A 47 8.22 0.21 -5.04
N ALA A 48 7.29 -0.17 -4.17
CA ALA A 48 7.34 -1.45 -3.46
C ALA A 48 7.27 -2.67 -4.41
N PHE A 49 6.51 -2.56 -5.50
CA PHE A 49 6.47 -3.59 -6.54
C PHE A 49 7.81 -3.69 -7.28
N VAL A 50 8.40 -2.55 -7.68
CA VAL A 50 9.72 -2.51 -8.34
C VAL A 50 10.81 -3.06 -7.43
N ASP A 51 10.78 -2.74 -6.14
CA ASP A 51 11.76 -3.25 -5.17
C ASP A 51 11.65 -4.78 -5.00
N LYS A 52 10.43 -5.30 -4.92
CA LYS A 52 10.17 -6.75 -4.77
C LYS A 52 10.50 -7.56 -6.01
N HIS A 53 10.32 -6.98 -7.20
CA HIS A 53 10.48 -7.66 -8.49
C HIS A 53 11.71 -7.18 -9.26
N GLY A 54 12.49 -6.29 -8.68
CA GLY A 54 13.79 -5.86 -9.17
C GLY A 54 14.78 -7.00 -9.04
N PHE A 55 15.57 -7.20 -10.08
CA PHE A 55 16.68 -8.14 -10.06
C PHE A 55 17.93 -7.38 -10.47
N SER A 56 19.03 -7.66 -9.77
CA SER A 56 20.32 -7.07 -10.13
C SER A 56 20.81 -7.70 -11.42
N LEU A 57 20.94 -6.86 -12.45
CA LEU A 57 21.59 -7.24 -13.68
C LEU A 57 23.11 -7.14 -13.49
N PRO A 58 23.90 -8.09 -14.02
CA PRO A 58 25.35 -7.96 -14.06
C PRO A 58 25.76 -6.69 -14.81
N ASP A 59 26.91 -6.11 -14.46
CA ASP A 59 27.45 -4.92 -15.13
C ASP A 59 27.73 -5.16 -16.63
N THR A 60 27.85 -6.41 -17.04
CA THR A 60 28.03 -6.84 -18.44
C THR A 60 26.72 -7.16 -19.16
N TYR A 61 25.57 -6.96 -18.52
CA TYR A 61 24.28 -7.26 -19.13
C TYR A 61 24.03 -6.36 -20.34
N GLN A 62 23.81 -6.97 -21.49
CA GLN A 62 23.31 -6.31 -22.68
C GLN A 62 21.89 -6.78 -22.91
N PHE A 63 20.96 -5.82 -22.96
CA PHE A 63 19.56 -6.10 -23.23
C PHE A 63 19.41 -6.90 -24.52
N ASN A 64 18.86 -8.11 -24.41
CA ASN A 64 18.54 -8.95 -25.56
C ASN A 64 17.02 -8.99 -25.76
N ARG A 65 16.56 -8.47 -26.90
CA ARG A 65 15.13 -8.40 -27.23
C ARG A 65 14.46 -9.78 -27.32
N GLU A 66 15.22 -10.84 -27.58
CA GLU A 66 14.65 -12.20 -27.65
C GLU A 66 14.25 -12.75 -26.27
N GLU A 67 14.80 -12.23 -25.17
CA GLU A 67 14.42 -12.60 -23.80
C GLU A 67 12.96 -12.22 -23.46
N LEU A 68 12.38 -11.25 -24.16
CA LEU A 68 10.98 -10.83 -23.99
C LEU A 68 9.97 -11.88 -24.48
N TYR A 69 10.38 -12.74 -25.42
CA TYR A 69 9.48 -13.70 -26.08
C TYR A 69 9.66 -15.13 -25.59
N GLY A 70 10.60 -15.38 -24.66
CA GLY A 70 10.92 -16.71 -24.13
C GLY A 70 10.09 -17.14 -22.91
N ARG A 71 8.98 -16.45 -22.60
CA ARG A 71 8.06 -16.80 -21.50
C ARG A 71 6.79 -17.45 -22.00
#